data_AF-A0A946JS22-F1
#
_entry.id   AF-A0A946JS22-F1
#
_cell.length_a   1.000
_cell.length_b   1.000
_cell.length_c   1.000
_cell.angle_alpha   90.00
_cell.angle_beta   90.00
_cell.angle_gamma   90.00
#
_symmetry.space_group_name_H-M   'P 1'
#
loop_
_entity.id
_entity.type
_entity.pdbx_description
1 polymer ?
#
loop_
_entity_poly.entity_id
_entity_poly.type
_entity_poly.pdbx_seq_one_letter_code
_entity_poly.pdbx_strand_id
1 'polypeptide(L)'
;FLPPVAVILMAAPILLPIITTAGFDPIWFAVVLTINMEIGLISPPVGLNLYVINGIAPDIPLKTILSGSLPFVACMIVAIILLCIFPDIATWLPDYMMGTAR
;
A
#
# COMPACT_ATOMS: atom_id res chain seq x y z
N PHE A 1 -10.53 14.40 3.25
CA PHE A 1 -10.31 12.95 3.38
C PHE A 1 -10.46 12.28 2.01
N LEU A 2 -9.34 12.13 1.29
CA LEU A 2 -8.97 10.99 0.41
C LEU A 2 -7.46 11.10 0.06
N PRO A 3 -6.53 11.14 1.06
CA PRO A 3 -5.10 11.31 0.75
C PRO A 3 -4.51 10.18 -0.13
N PRO A 4 -4.74 8.87 0.14
CA PRO A 4 -4.10 7.78 -0.61
C PRO A 4 -4.62 7.62 -2.03
N VAL A 5 -5.94 7.61 -2.19
CA VAL A 5 -6.59 7.42 -3.49
C VAL A 5 -6.25 8.57 -4.43
N ALA A 6 -6.16 9.80 -3.94
CA ALA A 6 -5.73 10.93 -4.75
C ALA A 6 -4.30 10.74 -5.26
N VAL A 7 -3.37 10.30 -4.40
CA VAL A 7 -1.98 10.02 -4.80
C VAL A 7 -1.92 8.91 -5.85
N ILE A 8 -2.67 7.82 -5.65
CA ILE A 8 -2.74 6.72 -6.61
C ILE A 8 -3.30 7.21 -7.95
N LEU A 9 -4.41 7.94 -7.97
CA LEU A 9 -5.02 8.43 -9.21
C LEU A 9 -4.14 9.43 -9.96
N MET A 10 -3.35 10.25 -9.24
CA MET A 10 -2.39 11.16 -9.86
C MET A 10 -1.15 10.44 -10.39
N ALA A 11 -0.64 9.46 -9.66
CA ALA A 11 0.57 8.74 -10.02
C ALA A 11 0.33 7.65 -11.07
N ALA A 12 -0.84 7.01 -11.06
CA ALA A 12 -1.22 5.93 -11.97
C ALA A 12 -0.98 6.26 -13.45
N PRO A 13 -1.48 7.37 -14.05
CA PRO A 13 -1.27 7.64 -15.47
C PRO A 13 0.20 7.89 -15.84
N ILE A 14 1.02 8.30 -14.88
CA ILE A 14 2.46 8.52 -15.07
C ILE A 14 3.23 7.20 -14.97
N LEU A 15 2.85 6.33 -14.02
CA LEU A 15 3.55 5.09 -13.72
C LEU A 15 3.12 3.93 -14.61
N LEU A 16 1.85 3.83 -14.98
CA LEU A 16 1.32 2.77 -15.88
C LEU A 16 2.16 2.56 -17.14
N PRO A 17 2.47 3.58 -17.96
CA PRO A 17 3.26 3.37 -19.17
C PRO A 17 4.70 2.93 -18.87
N ILE A 18 5.26 3.29 -17.72
CA ILE A 18 6.61 2.88 -17.30
C ILE A 18 6.60 1.39 -16.91
N ILE A 19 5.56 0.97 -16.18
CA ILE A 19 5.40 -0.41 -15.72
C ILE A 19 5.12 -1.35 -16.89
N THR A 20 4.22 -0.97 -17.81
CA THR A 20 3.91 -1.79 -18.98
C THR A 20 5.07 -1.87 -19.97
N THR A 21 5.84 -0.81 -20.16
CA THR A 21 7.06 -0.84 -21.01
C THR A 21 8.19 -1.66 -20.39
N ALA A 22 8.26 -1.72 -19.07
CA ALA A 22 9.18 -2.60 -18.34
C ALA A 22 8.73 -4.08 -18.31
N GLY A 23 7.54 -4.39 -18.86
CA GLY A 23 7.01 -5.76 -18.93
C GLY A 23 6.40 -6.27 -17.62
N PHE A 24 6.12 -5.38 -16.66
CA PHE A 24 5.45 -5.73 -15.42
C PHE A 24 3.92 -5.68 -15.57
N ASP A 25 3.25 -6.55 -14.81
CA ASP A 25 1.79 -6.58 -14.74
C ASP A 25 1.24 -5.33 -13.98
N PRO A 26 0.32 -4.56 -14.59
CA PRO A 26 -0.25 -3.37 -13.97
C PRO A 26 -1.05 -3.65 -12.69
N ILE A 27 -1.71 -4.81 -12.60
CA ILE A 27 -2.50 -5.22 -11.44
C ILE A 27 -1.56 -5.52 -10.28
N TRP A 28 -0.50 -6.29 -10.52
CA TRP A 28 0.53 -6.52 -9.49
C TRP A 28 1.09 -5.20 -8.97
N PHE A 29 1.44 -4.28 -9.88
CA PHE A 29 1.95 -2.97 -9.51
C PHE A 29 0.95 -2.16 -8.69
N ALA A 30 -0.33 -2.16 -9.09
CA ALA A 30 -1.39 -1.47 -8.37
C ALA A 30 -1.53 -2.01 -6.93
N VAL A 31 -1.47 -3.33 -6.74
CA VAL A 31 -1.53 -3.96 -5.41
C VAL A 31 -0.35 -3.54 -4.54
N VAL A 32 0.88 -3.60 -5.08
CA VAL A 32 2.09 -3.18 -4.35
C VAL A 32 2.03 -1.69 -4.01
N LEU A 33 1.57 -0.85 -4.94
CA LEU A 33 1.38 0.59 -4.72
C LEU A 33 0.35 0.87 -3.61
N THR A 34 -0.77 0.15 -3.60
CA THR A 34 -1.79 0.26 -2.54
C THR A 34 -1.22 -0.09 -1.17
N ILE A 35 -0.47 -1.19 -1.05
CA ILE A 35 0.13 -1.57 0.24
C ILE A 35 1.15 -0.52 0.70
N ASN A 36 1.95 0.03 -0.22
CA ASN A 36 2.89 1.11 0.10
C ASN A 36 2.17 2.36 0.63
N MET A 37 1.02 2.72 0.06
CA MET A 37 0.23 3.85 0.54
C MET A 37 -0.33 3.60 1.95
N GLU A 38 -0.80 2.39 2.23
CA GLU A 38 -1.26 2.01 3.57
C GLU A 38 -0.14 2.12 4.62
N ILE A 39 1.07 1.64 4.29
CA ILE A 39 2.26 1.81 5.15
C ILE A 39 2.51 3.28 5.45
N GLY A 40 2.39 4.16 4.45
CA GLY A 40 2.55 5.61 4.61
C GLY A 40 1.54 6.25 5.57
N LEU A 41 0.33 5.70 5.68
CA LEU A 41 -0.71 6.20 6.59
C LEU A 41 -0.48 5.81 8.05
N ILE A 42 0.15 4.65 8.29
CA ILE A 42 0.40 4.12 9.63
C ILE A 42 1.84 4.33 10.12
N SER A 43 2.72 4.88 9.27
CA SER A 43 4.13 5.18 9.58
C SER A 43 4.40 6.69 9.50
N PRO A 44 5.24 7.28 10.37
CA PRO A 44 5.73 8.65 10.22
C PRO A 44 6.58 8.70 8.94
N PRO A 45 6.33 9.59 7.96
CA PRO A 45 6.14 11.05 8.11
C PRO A 45 4.74 11.60 7.80
N VAL A 46 3.85 10.83 7.15
CA VAL A 46 2.44 11.23 6.94
C VAL A 46 1.61 10.82 8.14
N GLY A 47 1.71 9.54 8.56
CA GLY A 47 1.23 9.05 9.85
C GLY A 47 -0.21 9.40 10.20
N LEU A 48 -1.05 9.68 9.19
CA LEU A 48 -2.36 10.29 9.38
C LEU A 48 -3.22 9.48 10.34
N ASN A 49 -3.18 8.15 10.24
CA ASN A 49 -3.93 7.26 11.12
C ASN A 49 -3.42 7.36 12.57
N LEU A 50 -2.11 7.51 12.78
CA LEU A 50 -1.52 7.71 14.12
C LEU A 50 -1.94 9.06 14.72
N TYR A 51 -1.96 10.12 13.91
CA TYR A 51 -2.39 11.46 14.35
C TYR A 51 -3.88 11.53 14.66
N VAL A 52 -4.72 10.84 13.88
CA VAL A 52 -6.16 10.73 14.16
C VAL A 52 -6.39 10.02 15.50
N ILE A 53 -5.69 8.91 15.78
CA ILE A 53 -5.80 8.21 17.06
C ILE A 53 -5.33 9.10 18.21
N ASN A 54 -4.22 9.82 18.06
CA ASN A 54 -3.75 10.74 19.10
C ASN A 54 -4.72 11.91 19.32
N GLY A 55 -5.44 12.37 18.29
CA GLY A 55 -6.50 13.38 18.43
C GLY A 55 -7.74 12.89 19.18
N ILE A 56 -8.06 11.59 19.10
CA ILE A 56 -9.19 10.97 19.83
C ILE A 56 -8.79 10.59 21.25
N ALA A 57 -7.56 10.12 21.45
CA ALA A 57 -7.00 9.69 22.73
C ALA A 57 -5.69 10.45 23.04
N PRO A 58 -5.78 11.73 23.44
CA PRO A 58 -4.60 12.57 23.69
C PRO A 58 -3.76 12.11 24.89
N ASP A 59 -4.35 11.32 25.80
CA ASP A 59 -3.66 10.75 26.97
C ASP A 59 -2.61 9.69 26.57
N ILE A 60 -2.66 9.17 25.34
CA ILE A 60 -1.72 8.16 24.86
C ILE A 60 -0.61 8.83 24.04
N PRO A 61 0.66 8.69 24.44
CA PRO A 61 1.78 9.24 23.69
C PRO A 61 1.84 8.65 22.28
N LEU A 62 2.11 9.50 21.28
CA LEU A 62 2.26 9.07 19.88
C LEU A 62 3.33 7.97 19.70
N LYS A 63 4.37 7.97 20.54
CA LYS A 63 5.41 6.93 20.60
C LYS A 63 4.83 5.55 20.92
N THR A 64 3.84 5.46 21.81
CA THR A 64 3.18 4.20 22.17
C THR A 64 2.32 3.69 21.02
N ILE A 65 1.58 4.58 20.37
CA ILE A 65 0.76 4.25 19.19
C ILE A 65 1.66 3.77 18.04
N LEU A 66 2.77 4.46 17.80
CA LEU A 66 3.76 4.09 16.79
C LEU A 66 4.40 2.71 17.08
N SER A 67 4.80 2.46 18.32
CA SER A 67 5.34 1.15 18.70
C SER A 67 4.31 0.03 18.52
N GLY A 68 3.02 0.34 18.68
CA GLY A 68 1.92 -0.60 18.42
C GLY A 68 1.64 -0.83 16.94
N SER A 69 1.87 0.16 16.07
CA SER A 69 1.68 0.02 14.62
C SER A 69 2.87 -0.63 13.91
N LEU A 70 4.07 -0.57 14.50
CA LEU A 70 5.30 -1.16 13.96
C LEU A 70 5.17 -2.64 13.53
N PRO A 71 4.59 -3.56 14.35
CA PRO A 71 4.41 -4.95 13.92
C PRO A 71 3.50 -5.07 12.69
N PHE A 72 2.52 -4.19 12.52
CA PHE A 72 1.67 -4.16 11.33
C PHE A 72 2.45 -3.73 10.08
N VAL A 73 3.29 -2.70 10.21
CA VAL A 73 4.20 -2.27 9.14
C VAL A 73 5.11 -3.42 8.71
N ALA A 74 5.68 -4.16 9.68
CA ALA A 74 6.50 -5.33 9.40
C ALA A 74 5.73 -6.40 8.60
N CYS A 75 4.48 -6.72 8.97
CA CYS A 75 3.64 -7.64 8.21
C CYS A 75 3.37 -7.15 6.78
N MET A 76 3.12 -5.86 6.59
CA MET A 76 2.91 -5.28 5.25
C MET A 76 4.17 -5.34 4.39
N ILE A 77 5.35 -5.10 4.97
CA ILE A 77 6.64 -5.25 4.27
C ILE A 77 6.85 -6.71 3.86
N VAL A 78 6.57 -7.65 4.76
CA VAL A 78 6.65 -9.10 4.45
C VAL A 78 5.68 -9.45 3.31
N ALA A 79 4.46 -8.90 3.31
CA ALA A 79 3.52 -9.10 2.21
C ALA A 79 4.06 -8.56 0.89
N ILE A 80 4.68 -7.37 0.87
CA ILE A 80 5.32 -6.83 -0.35
C ILE A 80 6.43 -7.76 -0.84
N ILE A 81 7.32 -8.22 0.04
CA ILE A 81 8.41 -9.14 -0.32
C ILE A 81 7.84 -10.43 -0.93
N LEU A 82 6.78 -10.96 -0.32
CA LEU A 82 6.14 -12.17 -0.78
C LEU A 82 5.49 -11.96 -2.16
N LEU A 83 4.84 -10.82 -2.41
CA LEU A 83 4.31 -10.45 -3.72
C LEU A 83 5.40 -10.18 -4.76
N CYS A 84 6.59 -9.74 -4.36
CA CYS A 84 7.72 -9.58 -5.27
C CYS A 84 8.29 -10.93 -5.73
N ILE A 85 8.26 -11.96 -4.86
CA ILE A 85 8.73 -13.31 -5.19
C ILE A 85 7.65 -14.11 -5.93
N PHE A 86 6.38 -13.93 -5.53
CA PHE A 86 5.22 -14.62 -6.06
C PHE A 86 4.15 -13.62 -6.54
N PRO A 87 4.38 -12.95 -7.70
CA PRO A 87 3.44 -11.96 -8.22
C PRO A 87 2.08 -12.55 -8.56
N ASP A 88 2.05 -13.85 -8.87
CA ASP A 88 0.83 -14.61 -9.17
C ASP A 88 -0.21 -14.55 -8.06
N ILE A 89 0.19 -14.32 -6.80
CA ILE A 89 -0.77 -14.19 -5.69
C ILE A 89 -1.66 -12.95 -5.86
N ALA A 90 -1.12 -11.88 -6.43
CA ALA A 90 -1.88 -10.67 -6.70
C ALA A 90 -2.72 -10.78 -7.98
N THR A 91 -2.23 -11.49 -9.00
CA THR A 91 -2.86 -11.55 -10.33
C THR A 91 -3.79 -12.74 -10.52
N TRP A 92 -3.61 -13.84 -9.77
CA TRP A 92 -4.39 -15.08 -9.95
C TRP A 92 -5.91 -14.88 -9.80
N LEU A 93 -6.34 -14.16 -8.77
CA LEU A 93 -7.77 -13.94 -8.54
C LEU A 93 -8.38 -13.00 -9.61
N PRO A 94 -7.76 -11.86 -9.95
CA PRO A 94 -8.16 -11.05 -11.11
C PRO A 94 -8.21 -11.85 -12.41
N ASP A 95 -7.18 -12.63 -12.72
CA ASP A 95 -7.12 -13.45 -13.94
C ASP A 95 -8.25 -14.49 -13.99
N TYR A 96 -8.61 -15.06 -12.84
CA TYR A 96 -9.71 -16.02 -12.72
C TYR A 96 -11.10 -15.37 -12.91
N MET A 97 -11.30 -14.14 -12.40
CA MET A 97 -12.60 -13.47 -12.43
C MET A 97 -12.84 -12.58 -13.65
N MET A 98 -11.79 -11.91 -14.14
CA MET A 98 -11.86 -10.91 -15.21
C MET A 98 -11.24 -11.41 -16.52
N GLY A 99 -10.56 -12.56 -16.50
CA GLY A 99 -9.74 -13.06 -17.63
C GLY A 99 -8.35 -12.43 -17.63
N THR A 100 -7.37 -13.14 -18.20
CA THR A 100 -5.96 -12.72 -18.16
C THR A 100 -5.75 -11.38 -18.85
N ALA A 101 -5.41 -10.34 -18.07
CA ALA A 101 -5.10 -9.01 -18.56
C ALA A 101 -3.64 -8.94 -19.02
N ARG A 102 -3.29 -9.69 -20.08
CA ARG A 102 -1.96 -9.65 -20.72
C ARG A 102 -1.91 -8.66 -21.87
#